data_AF-A0A8S3JZB5-F1
#
_entry.id   AF-A0A8S3JZB5-F1
#
_cell.length_a   1.000
_cell.length_b   1.000
_cell.length_c   1.000
_cell.angle_alpha   90.00
_cell.angle_beta   90.00
_cell.angle_gamma   90.00
#
_symmetry.space_group_name_H-M   'P 1'
#
loop_
_entity.id
_entity.type
_entity.pdbx_description
1 polymer ?
#
loop_
_entity_poly.entity_id
_entity_poly.type
_entity_poly.pdbx_seq_one_letter_code
_entity_poly.pdbx_strand_id
1 'polypeptide(L)' 'ARLGTNDSTLIRVIVTRSEIKERYQQMYKRSLTQDVSGDTSGDYKRILLSIIK' A
#
# COMPACT_ATOMS: atom_id res chain seq x y z
N ALA A 1 -13.11 -23.83 14.84
CA ALA A 1 -13.57 -23.21 13.58
C ALA A 1 -12.33 -22.85 12.77
N ARG A 2 -12.14 -23.42 11.57
CA ARG A 2 -11.06 -22.98 10.68
C ARG A 2 -11.42 -21.56 10.23
N LEU A 3 -10.58 -20.59 10.60
CA LEU A 3 -10.58 -19.26 10.01
C LEU A 3 -10.10 -19.42 8.57
N GLY A 4 -11.00 -19.87 7.68
CA GLY A 4 -10.75 -19.79 6.25
C GLY A 4 -10.50 -18.32 5.95
N THR A 5 -9.28 -17.98 5.57
CA THR A 5 -8.97 -16.66 5.04
C THR A 5 -10.00 -16.39 3.95
N ASN A 6 -10.77 -15.31 4.03
CA ASN A 6 -11.68 -14.95 2.95
C ASN A 6 -10.80 -14.53 1.77
N ASP A 7 -10.38 -15.48 0.92
CA ASP A 7 -9.52 -15.25 -0.24
C ASP A 7 -10.04 -14.08 -1.09
N SER A 8 -11.35 -13.95 -1.24
CA SER A 8 -11.99 -12.82 -1.93
C SER A 8 -11.70 -11.46 -1.28
N THR A 9 -11.65 -11.39 0.06
CA THR A 9 -11.26 -10.19 0.79
C THR A 9 -9.77 -9.90 0.60
N LEU A 10 -8.92 -10.92 0.70
CA LEU A 10 -7.48 -10.80 0.48
C LEU A 10 -7.18 -10.30 -0.93
N ILE A 11 -7.76 -10.94 -1.96
CA ILE A 11 -7.64 -10.56 -3.37
C ILE A 11 -8.09 -9.13 -3.58
N ARG A 12 -9.25 -8.74 -3.03
CA ARG A 12 -9.75 -7.37 -3.18
C ARG A 12 -8.78 -6.35 -2.57
N VAL A 13 -8.25 -6.60 -1.37
CA VAL A 13 -7.27 -5.70 -0.73
C VAL A 13 -5.99 -5.62 -1.55
N ILE A 14 -5.48 -6.74 -2.07
CA ILE A 14 -4.26 -6.78 -2.89
C ILE A 14 -4.46 -6.01 -4.20
N VAL A 15 -5.57 -6.24 -4.91
CA VAL A 15 -5.89 -5.56 -6.18
C VAL A 15 -5.99 -4.06 -5.94
N THR A 16 -6.79 -3.61 -4.97
CA THR A 16 -6.95 -2.18 -4.68
C THR A 16 -5.63 -1.51 -4.31
N ARG A 17 -4.78 -2.15 -3.50
CA ARG A 17 -3.45 -1.60 -3.17
C ARG A 17 -2.52 -1.53 -4.39
N SER A 18 -2.60 -2.50 -5.29
CA SER A 18 -1.79 -2.54 -6.51
C SER A 18 -2.21 -1.44 -7.48
N GLU A 19 -3.51 -1.26 -7.71
CA GLU A 19 -4.06 -0.19 -8.56
C GLU A 19 -3.68 1.21 -8.07
N ILE A 20 -3.70 1.44 -6.76
CA ILE A 20 -3.30 2.73 -6.17
C ILE A 20 -1.82 3.03 -6.46
N LYS A 21 -0.94 2.04 -6.27
CA LYS A 21 0.51 2.21 -6.50
C LYS A 21 0.81 2.46 -7.97
N GLU A 22 0.18 1.69 -8.85
CA GLU A 22 0.34 1.86 -10.30
C GLU A 22 -0.17 3.22 -10.77
N ARG A 23 -1.36 3.63 -10.32
CA ARG A 23 -1.94 4.91 -10.72
C ARG A 23 -1.13 6.10 -10.21
N TYR A 24 -0.60 6.02 -8.99
CA TYR A 24 0.33 7.03 -8.47
C TYR A 24 1.60 7.11 -9.33
N GLN A 25 2.23 5.96 -9.63
CA GLN A 25 3.42 5.91 -10.49
C GLN A 25 3.13 6.46 -11.89
N GLN A 26 1.96 6.19 -12.47
CA GLN A 26 1.58 6.70 -13.78
C GLN A 26 1.41 8.23 -13.80
N MET A 27 0.80 8.79 -12.76
CA MET A 27 0.49 10.21 -12.62
C MET A 27 1.71 11.05 -12.26
N TYR A 28 2.50 10.61 -11.27
CA TYR A 28 3.61 11.39 -10.72
C TYR A 28 4.99 10.96 -11.24
N LYS A 29 5.06 9.84 -11.98
CA LYS A 29 6.32 9.23 -12.45
C LYS A 29 7.32 8.94 -11.32
N ARG A 30 6.81 8.75 -10.10
CA ARG A 30 7.55 8.52 -8.87
C ARG A 30 6.87 7.42 -8.04
N SER A 31 7.66 6.73 -7.23
CA SER A 31 7.14 5.67 -6.37
C SER A 31 6.45 6.26 -5.15
N LEU A 32 5.19 5.88 -4.93
CA LEU A 32 4.43 6.24 -3.73
C LEU A 32 5.21 5.92 -2.43
N THR A 33 5.93 4.80 -2.38
CA THR A 33 6.71 4.44 -1.19
C THR A 33 7.95 5.32 -1.01
N GLN A 34 8.57 5.80 -2.10
CA GLN A 34 9.73 6.68 -2.01
C GLN A 34 9.31 8.06 -1.54
N ASP A 35 8.24 8.63 -2.12
CA ASP A 35 7.75 9.95 -1.75
C ASP A 35 7.28 9.96 -0.29
N VAL A 36 6.49 8.96 0.14
CA VAL A 36 6.09 8.83 1.56
C VAL A 36 7.30 8.66 2.48
N SER A 37 8.32 7.91 2.05
CA SER A 37 9.54 7.73 2.84
C SER A 37 10.39 9.01 2.94
N GLY A 38 10.36 9.86 1.92
CA GLY A 38 11.08 11.14 1.89
C GLY A 38 10.38 12.25 2.67
N ASP A 39 9.05 12.28 2.62
CA ASP A 39 8.23 13.37 3.16
C ASP A 39 7.79 13.16 4.61
N THR A 40 7.95 11.95 5.14
CA THR A 40 7.53 11.61 6.51
C THR A 40 8.70 11.05 7.33
N SER A 41 8.56 11.08 8.66
CA SER A 41 9.58 10.58 9.59
C SER A 41 8.96 9.91 10.82
N GLY A 42 9.82 9.34 11.67
CA GLY A 42 9.41 8.70 12.93
C GLY A 42 8.42 7.55 12.76
N ASP A 43 7.57 7.35 13.75
CA ASP A 43 6.57 6.27 13.76
C ASP A 43 5.47 6.49 12.73
N TYR A 44 5.16 7.75 12.41
CA TYR A 44 4.19 8.09 11.36
C TYR A 44 4.61 7.50 10.00
N LYS A 45 5.88 7.68 9.62
CA LYS A 45 6.46 7.03 8.42
C LYS A 45 6.33 5.52 8.46
N ARG A 46 6.65 4.89 9.60
CA ARG A 46 6.63 3.43 9.76
C ARG A 46 5.23 2.87 9.54
N ILE A 47 4.23 3.53 10.11
CA ILE A 47 2.82 3.14 9.96
C ILE A 47 2.38 3.29 8.51
N LEU A 48 2.63 4.44 7.87
CA LEU A 48 2.25 4.64 6.47
C LEU A 48 2.89 3.62 5.52
N LEU A 49 4.19 3.36 5.67
CA LEU A 49 4.88 2.36 4.84
C LEU A 49 4.35 0.93 5.09
N SER A 50 3.87 0.60 6.30
CA SER A 50 3.25 -0.70 6.57
C SER A 50 1.88 -0.87 5.90
N ILE A 51 1.16 0.24 5.70
CA ILE A 51 -0.14 0.25 5.01
C ILE A 51 0.06 0.17 3.49
N ILE A 52 1.12 0.77 2.95
CA ILE A 52 1.43 0.78 1.51
C ILE A 52 2.12 -0.52 1.05
N LYS A 53 2.84 -1.19 1.96
CA LYS A 53 3.46 -2.50 1.70
C LYS A 53 2.43 -3.62 1.55
#